data_AF-A0A7V6J258-F1
#
_entry.id   AF-A0A7V6J258-F1
#
_cell.length_a   1.000
_cell.length_b   1.000
_cell.length_c   1.000
_cell.angle_alpha   90.00
_cell.angle_beta   90.00
_cell.angle_gamma   90.00
#
_symmetry.space_group_name_H-M   'P 1'
#
loop_
_entity.id
_entity.type
_entity.pdbx_description
1 polymer ?
#
loop_
_entity_poly.entity_id
_entity_poly.type
_entity_poly.pdbx_seq_one_letter_code
_entity_poly.pdbx_strand_id
1 'polypeptide(L)'
;MLKNRIVKSTISIISIAFISKILSTVARVLTAREIGQEGIGIFMLITPIMILSINIIQMSFPTSIAKLIAQNKFKTKNIIITTSIIALIVNSLFMILLISFSPIIANNILKNPKTLLALNGLALLIPLISMGGLLKGYYAGIGKIEIT
;
A
#
# COMPACT_ATOMS: atom_id res chain seq x y z
N MET A 1 -3.34 -12.20 34.30
CA MET A 1 -3.58 -12.84 32.98
C MET A 1 -3.37 -11.87 31.80
N LEU A 2 -3.86 -10.62 31.84
CA LEU A 2 -3.68 -9.61 30.77
C LEU A 2 -2.21 -9.29 30.41
N LYS A 3 -1.31 -9.20 31.40
CA LYS A 3 0.13 -8.89 31.18
C LYS A 3 0.82 -9.90 30.25
N ASN A 4 0.53 -11.20 30.41
CA ASN A 4 1.12 -12.24 29.55
C ASN A 4 0.50 -12.25 28.14
N ARG A 5 -0.76 -11.84 28.00
CA ARG A 5 -1.44 -11.76 26.70
C ARG A 5 -0.88 -10.61 25.85
N ILE A 6 -0.69 -9.43 26.44
CA ILE A 6 -0.10 -8.26 25.76
C ILE A 6 1.34 -8.58 25.35
N VAL A 7 2.17 -9.09 26.26
CA VAL A 7 3.57 -9.44 25.96
C VAL A 7 3.68 -10.48 24.84
N LYS A 8 2.82 -11.50 24.84
CA LYS A 8 2.78 -12.52 23.79
C LYS A 8 2.35 -11.95 22.44
N SER A 9 1.34 -11.08 22.40
CA SER A 9 0.90 -10.39 21.19
C SER A 9 1.98 -9.46 20.64
N THR A 10 2.63 -8.67 21.50
CA THR A 10 3.72 -7.76 21.12
C THR A 10 4.90 -8.52 20.52
N ILE A 11 5.32 -9.64 21.13
CA ILE A 11 6.40 -10.48 20.60
C ILE A 11 6.04 -11.05 19.22
N SER A 12 4.78 -11.46 19.02
CA SER A 12 4.30 -11.93 17.71
C SER A 12 4.36 -10.82 16.66
N ILE A 13 3.88 -9.61 16.97
CA ILE A 13 3.88 -8.47 16.04
C ILE A 13 5.31 -8.06 15.70
N ILE A 14 6.20 -7.98 16.69
CA ILE A 14 7.62 -7.66 16.48
C ILE A 14 8.27 -8.70 15.58
N SER A 15 8.01 -9.99 15.80
CA SER A 15 8.57 -11.08 14.98
C SER A 15 8.11 -10.96 13.53
N ILE A 16 6.83 -10.71 13.29
CA ILE A 16 6.26 -10.51 11.95
C ILE A 16 6.86 -9.27 11.28
N ALA A 17 6.98 -8.16 12.01
CA ALA A 17 7.57 -6.92 11.50
C ALA A 17 9.06 -7.10 11.15
N PHE A 18 9.79 -7.85 11.97
CA PHE A 18 11.20 -8.17 11.75
C PHE A 18 11.41 -8.99 10.48
N ILE A 19 10.63 -10.07 10.32
CA ILE A 19 10.66 -10.90 9.10
C ILE A 19 10.30 -10.05 7.86
N SER A 20 9.26 -9.22 7.97
CA SER A 20 8.85 -8.31 6.89
C SER A 20 9.97 -7.33 6.50
N LYS A 21 10.73 -6.83 7.49
CA LYS A 21 11.86 -5.92 7.25
C LYS A 21 13.03 -6.62 6.57
N ILE A 22 13.32 -7.87 6.94
CA ILE A 22 14.35 -8.68 6.27
C ILE A 22 13.97 -8.89 4.80
N LEU A 23 12.75 -9.36 4.53
CA LEU A 23 12.26 -9.57 3.15
C LEU A 23 12.35 -8.28 2.32
N SER A 24 11.91 -7.15 2.88
CA SER A 24 11.99 -5.85 2.20
C SER A 24 13.43 -5.43 1.90
N THR A 25 14.36 -5.71 2.80
CA THR A 25 15.78 -5.37 2.63
C THR A 25 16.43 -6.24 1.56
N VAL A 26 16.19 -7.55 1.59
CA VAL A 26 16.68 -8.49 0.57
C VAL A 26 16.14 -8.10 -0.81
N ALA A 27 14.84 -7.83 -0.93
CA ALA A 27 14.25 -7.36 -2.19
C ALA A 27 14.95 -6.10 -2.71
N ARG A 28 15.20 -5.11 -1.83
CA ARG A 28 15.90 -3.89 -2.21
C ARG A 28 17.34 -4.14 -2.68
N VAL A 29 18.07 -5.04 -2.01
CA VAL A 29 19.43 -5.40 -2.41
C VAL A 29 19.44 -6.10 -3.77
N LEU A 30 18.49 -7.01 -4.02
CA LEU A 30 18.36 -7.67 -5.32
C LEU A 30 18.04 -6.65 -6.42
N THR A 31 17.05 -5.77 -6.20
CA THR A 31 16.70 -4.70 -7.14
C THR A 31 17.88 -3.75 -7.40
N ALA A 32 18.65 -3.41 -6.37
CA ALA A 32 19.83 -2.56 -6.51
C ALA A 32 20.91 -3.18 -7.40
N ARG A 33 21.06 -4.51 -7.38
CA ARG A 33 22.03 -5.22 -8.23
C ARG A 33 21.59 -5.26 -9.70
N GLU A 34 20.29 -5.44 -9.96
CA GLU A 34 19.77 -5.55 -11.32
C GLU A 34 19.72 -4.22 -12.08
N ILE A 35 19.29 -3.13 -11.43
CA ILE A 35 19.08 -1.84 -12.11
C ILE A 35 20.35 -0.94 -12.10
N GLY A 36 21.36 -1.29 -11.30
CA GLY A 36 22.62 -0.54 -11.22
C GLY A 36 22.51 0.83 -10.52
N GLN A 37 23.62 1.59 -10.48
CA GLN A 37 23.70 2.86 -9.72
C GLN A 37 22.72 3.94 -10.22
N GLU A 38 22.60 4.13 -11.55
CA GLU A 38 21.65 5.11 -12.10
C GLU A 38 20.20 4.75 -11.77
N GLY A 39 19.86 3.46 -11.83
CA GLY A 39 18.54 2.94 -11.52
C GLY A 39 18.11 3.17 -10.07
N ILE A 40 19.02 2.94 -9.12
CA ILE A 40 18.78 3.22 -7.71
C ILE A 40 18.58 4.72 -7.48
N GLY A 41 19.34 5.57 -8.16
CA GLY A 41 19.17 7.03 -8.08
C GLY A 41 17.76 7.46 -8.48
N ILE A 42 17.24 6.95 -9.60
CA ILE A 42 15.86 7.19 -10.05
C ILE A 42 14.86 6.63 -9.03
N PHE A 43 15.08 5.41 -8.53
CA PHE A 43 14.19 4.78 -7.54
C PHE A 43 14.10 5.60 -6.25
N MET A 44 15.22 6.11 -5.73
CA MET A 44 15.26 6.94 -4.54
C MET A 44 14.54 8.28 -4.76
N LEU A 45 14.66 8.86 -5.95
CA LEU A 45 13.94 10.09 -6.31
C LEU A 45 12.43 9.91 -6.33
N ILE A 46 11.91 8.81 -6.88
CA ILE A 46 10.46 8.57 -6.95
C ILE A 46 9.86 8.02 -5.65
N THR A 47 10.68 7.49 -4.74
CA THR A 47 10.22 6.84 -3.50
C THR A 47 9.27 7.70 -2.66
N PRO A 48 9.52 9.00 -2.42
CA PRO A 48 8.61 9.85 -1.64
C PRO A 48 7.22 9.96 -2.28
N ILE A 49 7.18 10.13 -3.61
CA ILE A 49 5.92 10.21 -4.36
C ILE A 49 5.18 8.87 -4.31
N MET A 50 5.92 7.77 -4.45
CA MET A 50 5.36 6.42 -4.30
C MET A 50 4.67 6.23 -2.95
N ILE A 51 5.38 6.54 -1.86
CA ILE A 51 4.84 6.39 -0.50
C ILE A 51 3.63 7.31 -0.31
N LEU A 52 3.70 8.56 -0.80
CA LEU A 52 2.60 9.52 -0.68
C LEU A 52 1.34 9.04 -1.41
N SER A 53 1.47 8.63 -2.68
CA SER A 53 0.35 8.10 -3.47
C SER A 53 -0.27 6.87 -2.79
N ILE A 54 0.56 5.93 -2.36
CA ILE A 54 0.12 4.71 -1.68
C ILE A 54 -0.68 5.03 -0.39
N ASN A 55 -0.23 6.02 0.40
CA ASN A 55 -0.91 6.40 1.63
C ASN A 55 -2.27 7.05 1.34
N ILE A 56 -2.35 7.98 0.39
CA ILE A 56 -3.62 8.63 0.01
C ILE A 56 -4.67 7.60 -0.38
N ILE A 57 -4.28 6.59 -1.16
CA ILE A 57 -5.18 5.54 -1.61
C ILE A 57 -5.59 4.63 -0.44
N GLN A 58 -4.63 4.20 0.38
CA GLN A 58 -4.90 3.25 1.46
C GLN A 58 -5.59 3.86 2.69
N MET A 59 -5.58 5.18 2.90
CA MET A 59 -6.10 5.77 4.15
C MET A 59 -7.62 5.59 4.33
N SER A 60 -8.37 5.48 3.22
CA SER A 60 -9.83 5.43 3.22
C SER A 60 -10.43 4.02 3.35
N PHE A 61 -9.74 3.00 2.83
CA PHE A 61 -10.34 1.67 2.67
C PHE A 61 -10.36 0.81 3.94
N PRO A 62 -9.23 0.57 4.65
CA PRO A 62 -9.17 -0.41 5.72
C PRO A 62 -10.07 -0.07 6.90
N THR A 63 -10.11 1.21 7.30
CA THR A 63 -10.90 1.72 8.44
C THR A 63 -12.40 1.65 8.17
N SER A 64 -12.83 2.04 6.97
CA SER A 64 -14.23 1.98 6.54
C SER A 64 -14.75 0.55 6.47
N ILE A 65 -13.96 -0.36 5.90
CA ILE A 65 -14.32 -1.78 5.78
C ILE A 65 -14.40 -2.43 7.17
N ALA A 66 -13.41 -2.19 8.02
CA ALA A 66 -13.38 -2.75 9.36
C ALA A 66 -14.64 -2.33 10.17
N LYS A 67 -15.01 -1.05 10.10
CA LYS A 67 -16.19 -0.52 10.79
C LYS A 67 -17.51 -1.11 10.26
N LEU A 68 -17.65 -1.27 8.94
CA LEU A 68 -18.85 -1.84 8.33
C LEU A 68 -19.05 -3.32 8.69
N ILE A 69 -17.96 -4.08 8.74
CA ILE A 69 -17.98 -5.50 9.13
C ILE A 69 -18.29 -5.64 10.62
N ALA A 70 -17.62 -4.85 11.48
CA ALA A 70 -17.81 -4.92 12.93
C ALA A 70 -19.25 -4.57 13.36
N GLN A 71 -19.93 -3.67 12.64
CA GLN A 71 -21.31 -3.30 12.93
C GLN A 71 -22.35 -4.34 12.45
N ASN A 72 -21.94 -5.42 11.78
CA ASN A 72 -22.82 -6.48 11.25
C ASN A 72 -24.01 -5.95 10.42
N LYS A 73 -23.94 -4.71 9.90
CA LYS A 73 -25.03 -4.05 9.19
C LYS A 73 -25.39 -4.73 7.87
N PHE A 74 -24.44 -5.44 7.27
CA PHE A 74 -24.60 -6.13 5.99
C PHE A 74 -23.87 -7.48 5.99
N LYS A 75 -24.29 -8.38 5.10
CA LYS A 75 -23.56 -9.64 4.86
C LYS A 75 -22.12 -9.31 4.44
N THR A 76 -21.14 -9.85 5.15
CA THR A 76 -19.71 -9.59 4.94
C THR A 76 -19.28 -9.80 3.48
N LYS A 77 -19.83 -10.81 2.81
CA LYS A 77 -19.59 -11.07 1.38
C LYS A 77 -19.98 -9.88 0.48
N ASN A 78 -21.12 -9.25 0.74
CA ASN A 78 -21.59 -8.11 -0.05
C ASN A 78 -20.71 -6.88 0.19
N ILE A 79 -20.28 -6.65 1.44
CA ILE A 79 -19.36 -5.55 1.77
C ILE A 79 -18.06 -5.68 0.97
N ILE A 80 -17.46 -6.87 0.94
CA ILE A 80 -16.20 -7.09 0.22
C ILE A 80 -16.37 -6.88 -1.28
N ILE A 81 -17.47 -7.39 -1.87
CA ILE A 81 -17.72 -7.23 -3.31
C ILE A 81 -17.93 -5.75 -3.66
N THR A 82 -18.80 -5.05 -2.96
CA THR A 82 -19.08 -3.63 -3.21
C THR A 82 -17.84 -2.76 -3.01
N THR A 83 -17.08 -3.00 -1.94
CA THR A 83 -15.85 -2.24 -1.66
C THR A 83 -14.74 -2.54 -2.66
N SER A 84 -14.65 -3.77 -3.18
CA SER A 84 -13.71 -4.12 -4.25
C SER A 84 -14.05 -3.43 -5.56
N ILE A 85 -15.34 -3.33 -5.92
CA ILE A 85 -15.78 -2.60 -7.13
C ILE A 85 -15.48 -1.11 -7.00
N ILE A 86 -15.83 -0.51 -5.85
CA ILE A 86 -15.55 0.91 -5.58
C ILE A 86 -14.04 1.17 -5.62
N ALA A 87 -13.24 0.29 -5.00
CA ALA A 87 -11.80 0.41 -5.02
C ALA A 87 -11.24 0.32 -6.44
N LEU A 88 -11.71 -0.61 -7.27
CA LEU A 88 -11.29 -0.69 -8.67
C LEU A 88 -11.58 0.61 -9.44
N ILE A 89 -12.75 1.21 -9.25
CA ILE A 89 -13.12 2.48 -9.90
C ILE A 89 -12.20 3.62 -9.42
N VAL A 90 -12.06 3.78 -8.10
CA VAL A 90 -11.23 4.84 -7.49
C VAL A 90 -9.76 4.68 -7.87
N ASN A 91 -9.23 3.46 -7.85
CA ASN A 91 -7.85 3.16 -8.23
C ASN A 91 -7.61 3.42 -9.72
N SER A 92 -8.56 3.07 -10.58
CA SER A 92 -8.45 3.32 -12.03
C SER A 92 -8.46 4.82 -12.31
N LEU A 93 -9.33 5.59 -11.65
CA LEU A 93 -9.35 7.04 -11.76
C LEU A 93 -8.04 7.67 -11.27
N PHE A 94 -7.54 7.20 -10.13
CA PHE A 94 -6.27 7.69 -9.58
C PHE A 94 -5.08 7.34 -10.47
N MET A 95 -5.07 6.14 -11.09
CA MET A 95 -4.06 5.74 -12.06
C MET A 95 -4.05 6.68 -13.28
N ILE A 96 -5.22 6.99 -13.86
CA ILE A 96 -5.35 7.90 -15.01
C ILE A 96 -4.86 9.31 -14.65
N LEU A 97 -5.23 9.81 -13.46
CA LEU A 97 -4.76 11.09 -12.96
C LEU A 97 -3.24 11.09 -12.83
N LEU A 98 -2.66 10.06 -12.20
CA LEU A 98 -1.23 10.00 -11.95
C LEU A 98 -0.41 9.91 -13.24
N ILE A 99 -0.90 9.19 -14.25
CA ILE A 99 -0.28 9.15 -15.59
C ILE A 99 -0.36 10.53 -16.26
N SER A 100 -1.51 11.21 -16.17
CA SER A 100 -1.67 12.57 -16.74
C SER A 100 -0.78 13.61 -16.06
N PHE A 101 -0.58 13.51 -14.75
CA PHE A 101 0.29 14.42 -13.98
C PHE A 101 1.77 14.00 -13.96
N SER A 102 2.10 12.76 -14.34
CA SER A 102 3.45 12.21 -14.44
C SER A 102 4.47 13.15 -15.09
N PRO A 103 4.23 13.76 -16.27
CA PRO A 103 5.20 14.68 -16.89
C PRO A 103 5.45 15.95 -16.07
N ILE A 104 4.43 16.47 -15.37
CA ILE A 104 4.57 17.65 -14.51
C ILE A 104 5.41 17.28 -13.28
N ILE A 105 5.15 16.11 -12.69
CA ILE A 105 5.89 15.61 -11.53
C ILE A 105 7.37 15.35 -11.90
N ALA A 106 7.62 14.71 -13.05
CA ALA A 106 8.97 14.41 -13.51
C ALA A 106 9.81 15.68 -13.78
N ASN A 107 9.23 16.69 -14.44
CA ASN A 107 9.95 17.87 -14.89
C ASN A 107 10.02 18.98 -13.83
N ASN A 108 8.94 19.24 -13.09
CA ASN A 108 8.89 20.38 -12.17
C ASN A 108 9.26 20.00 -10.73
N ILE A 109 8.84 18.82 -10.27
CA ILE A 109 9.05 18.38 -8.88
C ILE A 109 10.38 17.62 -8.76
N LEU A 110 10.54 16.58 -9.58
CA LEU A 110 11.71 15.71 -9.55
C LEU A 110 12.89 16.25 -10.36
N LYS A 111 12.64 17.21 -11.26
CA LYS A 111 13.64 17.83 -12.15
C LYS A 111 14.50 16.81 -12.90
N ASN A 112 13.93 15.63 -13.20
CA ASN A 112 14.64 14.55 -13.87
C ASN A 112 13.69 13.81 -14.83
N PRO A 113 13.84 13.98 -16.15
CA PRO A 113 12.94 13.39 -17.13
C PRO A 113 13.03 11.86 -17.20
N LYS A 114 14.16 11.25 -16.75
CA LYS A 114 14.31 9.79 -16.67
C LYS A 114 13.32 9.15 -15.68
N THR A 115 12.71 9.93 -14.79
CA THR A 115 11.72 9.44 -13.80
C THR A 115 10.33 9.16 -14.38
N LEU A 116 10.04 9.64 -15.61
CA LEU A 116 8.70 9.53 -16.23
C LEU A 116 8.26 8.07 -16.42
N LEU A 117 9.17 7.21 -16.92
CA LEU A 117 8.89 5.78 -17.07
C LEU A 117 8.64 5.11 -15.71
N ALA A 118 9.37 5.50 -14.68
CA ALA A 118 9.22 4.96 -13.34
C ALA A 118 7.90 5.41 -12.68
N LEU A 119 7.47 6.65 -12.90
CA LEU A 119 6.16 7.18 -12.46
C LEU A 119 4.99 6.45 -13.15
N ASN A 120 5.10 6.16 -14.43
CA ASN A 120 4.06 5.41 -15.15
C ASN A 120 3.98 3.96 -14.66
N GLY A 121 5.13 3.32 -14.40
CA GLY A 121 5.17 1.98 -13.79
C GLY A 121 4.53 1.96 -12.39
N LEU A 122 4.77 3.00 -11.60
CA LEU A 122 4.17 3.19 -10.28
C LEU A 122 2.64 3.33 -10.36
N ALA A 123 2.13 4.06 -11.36
CA ALA A 123 0.70 4.19 -11.60
C ALA A 123 0.04 2.81 -11.83
N LEU A 124 0.71 1.91 -12.55
CA LEU A 124 0.20 0.56 -12.81
C LEU A 124 0.23 -0.34 -11.56
N LEU A 125 1.12 -0.07 -10.60
CA LEU A 125 1.21 -0.82 -9.34
C LEU A 125 0.14 -0.42 -8.33
N ILE A 126 -0.43 0.79 -8.44
CA ILE A 126 -1.42 1.32 -7.50
C ILE A 126 -2.63 0.40 -7.29
N PRO A 127 -3.29 -0.14 -8.33
CA PRO A 127 -4.42 -1.03 -8.17
C PRO A 127 -4.09 -2.30 -7.35
N LEU A 128 -2.89 -2.87 -7.56
CA LEU A 128 -2.42 -4.07 -6.84
C LEU A 128 -2.23 -3.77 -5.35
N ILE A 129 -1.64 -2.62 -5.03
CA ILE A 129 -1.38 -2.21 -3.64
C ILE A 129 -2.69 -1.95 -2.89
N SER A 130 -3.66 -1.34 -3.56
CA SER A 130 -4.98 -1.05 -2.99
C SER A 130 -5.75 -2.33 -2.64
N MET A 131 -5.68 -3.38 -3.47
CA MET A 131 -6.24 -4.69 -3.12
C MET A 131 -5.67 -5.26 -1.81
N GLY A 132 -4.36 -5.09 -1.57
CA GLY A 132 -3.73 -5.45 -0.31
C GLY A 132 -4.30 -4.68 0.89
N GLY A 133 -4.64 -3.40 0.70
CA GLY A 133 -5.31 -2.57 1.70
C GLY A 133 -6.72 -3.06 2.03
N LEU A 134 -7.50 -3.48 1.03
CA LEU A 134 -8.84 -4.06 1.22
C LEU A 134 -8.80 -5.32 2.08
N LEU A 135 -7.85 -6.22 1.80
CA LEU A 135 -7.67 -7.45 2.58
C LEU A 135 -7.34 -7.14 4.03
N LYS A 136 -6.43 -6.19 4.29
CA LYS A 136 -6.13 -5.75 5.66
C LYS A 136 -7.39 -5.25 6.38
N GLY A 137 -8.21 -4.44 5.71
CA GLY A 137 -9.49 -3.95 6.25
C GLY A 137 -10.48 -5.08 6.58
N TYR A 138 -10.57 -6.08 5.70
CA TYR A 138 -11.41 -7.25 5.93
C TYR A 138 -10.98 -8.05 7.16
N TYR A 139 -9.69 -8.39 7.25
CA TYR A 139 -9.17 -9.18 8.36
C TYR A 139 -9.22 -8.43 9.71
N ALA A 140 -9.07 -7.11 9.67
CA ALA A 140 -9.28 -6.25 10.83
C ALA A 140 -10.75 -6.24 11.28
N GLY A 141 -11.69 -6.11 10.34
CA GLY A 141 -13.13 -6.08 10.64
C GLY A 141 -13.69 -7.36 11.26
N ILE A 142 -13.15 -8.53 10.88
CA ILE A 142 -13.54 -9.82 11.46
C ILE A 142 -12.85 -10.12 12.81
N GLY A 143 -12.04 -9.19 13.34
CA GLY A 143 -11.34 -9.36 14.61
C GLY A 143 -10.20 -10.37 14.59
N LYS A 144 -9.69 -10.75 13.40
CA LYS A 144 -8.51 -11.63 13.26
C LYS A 144 -7.18 -10.87 13.29
N ILE A 145 -7.23 -9.55 13.10
CA ILE A 145 -6.09 -8.64 13.24
C ILE A 145 -6.51 -7.56 14.22
N GLU A 146 -5.93 -7.57 15.43
CA GLU A 146 -6.03 -6.44 16.38
C GLU A 146 -5.25 -5.27 15.78
N ILE A 147 -5.94 -4.40 15.03
CA ILE A 147 -5.43 -3.05 14.79
C ILE A 147 -5.84 -2.27 16.03
N THR A 148 -4.90 -2.13 16.97
CA THR A 148 -5.00 -1.12 18.03
C THR A 148 -4.83 0.26 17.40
#